data_AF-A0A3M7TPG8-F1
#
_entry.id   AF-A0A3M7TPG8-F1
#
_cell.length_a   1.000
_cell.length_b   1.000
_cell.length_c   1.000
_cell.angle_alpha   90.00
_cell.angle_beta   90.00
_cell.angle_gamma   90.00
#
_symmetry.space_group_name_H-M   'P 1'
#
loop_
_entity.id
_entity.type
_entity.pdbx_description
1 polymer ?
#
loop_
_entity_poly.entity_id
_entity_poly.type
_entity_poly.pdbx_seq_one_letter_code
_entity_poly.pdbx_strand_id
1 'polypeptide(L)' 'MSDQEGEKKPKLETYMVYGMIFGLLTGSVLSSIGMTGEIGFIQIAGPGFGLLGGMLTGMLVYLLKGKKG' A
#
# COMPACT_ATOMS: atom_id res chain seq x y z
N MET A 1 -36.84 -1.69 14.25
CA MET A 1 -35.86 -1.04 13.36
C MET A 1 -34.53 -1.25 14.04
N SER A 2 -33.70 -2.16 13.52
CA SER A 2 -32.53 -2.67 14.23
C SER A 2 -31.32 -1.80 13.92
N ASP A 3 -31.10 -0.78 14.75
CA ASP A 3 -29.87 0.00 14.76
C ASP A 3 -28.77 -0.82 15.45
N GLN A 4 -28.11 -1.69 14.68
CA GLN A 4 -26.81 -2.24 15.03
C GLN A 4 -25.91 -2.11 13.81
N GLU A 5 -25.43 -0.89 13.57
CA GLU A 5 -24.19 -0.64 12.82
C GLU A 5 -23.05 -1.30 13.60
N GLY A 6 -22.91 -2.61 13.44
CA GLY A 6 -21.78 -3.36 13.95
C GLY A 6 -20.53 -2.85 13.25
N GLU A 7 -19.71 -2.10 13.98
CA GLU A 7 -18.41 -1.64 13.54
C GLU A 7 -17.60 -2.82 12.98
N LYS A 8 -17.56 -2.93 11.65
CA LYS A 8 -16.78 -3.96 10.97
C LYS A 8 -15.31 -3.67 11.24
N LYS A 9 -14.74 -4.37 12.23
CA LYS A 9 -13.30 -4.28 12.54
C LYS A 9 -12.52 -4.39 11.22
N PRO A 10 -11.66 -3.41 10.91
CA PRO A 10 -11.04 -3.34 9.61
C PRO A 10 -10.12 -4.55 9.44
N LYS A 11 -10.42 -5.38 8.45
CA LYS A 11 -9.70 -6.63 8.18
C LYS A 11 -8.30 -6.32 7.64
N LEU A 12 -7.36 -7.22 7.90
CA LEU A 12 -5.99 -7.13 7.37
C LEU A 12 -5.98 -6.96 5.85
N GLU A 13 -6.88 -7.65 5.13
CA GLU A 13 -7.05 -7.53 3.68
C GLU A 13 -7.29 -6.08 3.24
N THR A 14 -8.13 -5.33 3.96
CA THR A 14 -8.41 -3.94 3.64
C THR A 14 -7.14 -3.10 3.72
N TYR A 15 -6.34 -3.26 4.78
CA TYR A 15 -5.07 -2.56 4.92
C TYR A 15 -4.02 -2.97 3.90
N MET A 16 -3.95 -4.26 3.55
CA MET A 16 -3.07 -4.73 2.49
C MET A 16 -3.46 -4.15 1.14
N VAL A 17 -4.76 -4.12 0.82
CA VAL A 17 -5.25 -3.53 -0.45
C VAL A 17 -4.94 -2.04 -0.52
N TYR A 18 -5.18 -1.29 0.55
CA TYR A 18 -4.78 0.12 0.62
C TYR A 18 -3.27 0.30 0.46
N GLY A 19 -2.47 -0.52 1.13
CA GLY A 19 -1.03 -0.54 1.01
C GLY A 19 -0.56 -0.82 -0.42
N MET A 20 -1.13 -1.83 -1.07
CA MET A 20 -0.83 -2.20 -2.45
C MET A 20 -1.18 -1.07 -3.44
N ILE A 21 -2.39 -0.50 -3.34
CA ILE A 21 -2.81 0.60 -4.22
C ILE A 21 -1.88 1.81 -4.03
N PHE A 22 -1.60 2.19 -2.78
CA PHE A 22 -0.71 3.30 -2.47
C PHE A 22 0.73 3.06 -2.96
N GLY A 23 1.25 1.85 -2.73
CA GLY A 23 2.58 1.43 -3.15
C GLY A 23 2.73 1.39 -4.67
N LEU A 24 1.74 0.87 -5.38
CA LEU A 24 1.70 0.88 -6.85
C LEU A 24 1.65 2.29 -7.41
N LEU A 25 0.84 3.17 -6.82
CA LEU A 25 0.68 4.55 -7.27
C LEU A 25 1.95 5.36 -7.00
N THR A 26 2.60 5.14 -5.86
CA THR A 26 3.90 5.77 -5.55
C THR A 26 5.02 5.21 -6.45
N GLY A 27 5.05 3.88 -6.65
CA GLY A 27 6.03 3.21 -7.50
C GLY A 27 5.89 3.58 -8.97
N SER A 28 4.67 3.82 -9.47
CA SER A 28 4.43 4.29 -10.84
C SER A 28 4.89 5.73 -11.02
N VAL A 29 4.62 6.63 -10.06
CA VAL A 29 5.13 8.01 -10.07
C VAL A 29 6.67 8.03 -10.06
N LEU A 30 7.30 7.23 -9.19
CA LEU A 30 8.75 7.08 -9.16
C LEU A 30 9.32 6.50 -10.46
N SER A 31 8.62 5.54 -11.08
CA SER A 31 8.98 5.00 -12.38
C SER A 31 8.92 6.07 -13.48
N SER A 32 7.88 6.92 -13.49
CA SER A 32 7.78 8.06 -14.41
C SER A 32 8.92 9.07 -14.22
N ILE A 33 9.35 9.33 -12.97
CA ILE A 33 10.52 10.17 -12.70
C ILE A 33 11.82 9.48 -13.16
N GLY A 34 11.96 8.18 -12.94
CA GLY A 34 13.11 7.40 -13.42
C GLY A 34 13.25 7.42 -14.94
N MET A 35 12.12 7.47 -15.66
CA MET A 35 12.09 7.63 -17.12
C MET A 35 12.70 8.96 -17.58
N THR A 36 12.52 10.04 -16.81
CA THR A 36 13.13 11.35 -17.13
C THR A 36 14.63 11.42 -16.89
N GLY A 37 15.20 10.50 -16.10
CA GLY A 37 16.63 10.42 -15.83
C GLY A 37 17.40 9.42 -16.71
N GLU A 38 16.75 8.81 -17.71
CA GLU A 38 17.29 7.70 -18.54
C GLU A 38 17.74 6.45 -17.75
N ILE A 39 17.37 6.34 -16.48
CA ILE A 39 17.71 5.19 -15.63
C ILE A 39 16.65 4.10 -15.82
N GLY A 40 16.74 3.34 -16.90
CA GLY A 40 15.78 2.28 -17.26
C GLY A 40 15.57 1.21 -16.17
N PHE A 41 16.56 1.03 -15.28
CA PHE A 41 16.45 0.15 -14.11
C PHE A 41 15.34 0.60 -13.13
N ILE A 42 15.25 1.90 -12.84
CA ILE A 42 14.25 2.45 -11.91
C ILE A 42 12.85 2.32 -12.49
N GLN A 43 12.73 2.31 -13.82
CA GLN A 43 11.47 2.23 -14.53
C GLN A 43 10.78 0.87 -14.33
N ILE A 44 11.55 -0.22 -14.37
CA ILE A 44 11.07 -1.60 -14.18
C ILE A 44 11.02 -1.97 -12.69
N ALA A 45 12.02 -1.55 -11.93
CA ALA A 45 12.13 -1.86 -10.52
C ALA A 45 11.12 -1.06 -9.67
N GLY A 46 10.82 0.19 -10.05
CA GLY A 46 9.96 1.11 -9.30
C GLY A 46 8.58 0.56 -8.94
N PRO A 47 7.80 0.02 -9.89
CA PRO A 47 6.50 -0.58 -9.59
C PRO A 47 6.62 -1.83 -8.71
N GLY A 48 7.67 -2.64 -8.90
CA GLY A 48 7.93 -3.83 -8.09
C GLY A 48 8.27 -3.52 -6.64
N PHE A 49 9.21 -2.57 -6.43
CA PHE A 49 9.54 -2.06 -5.09
C PHE A 49 8.38 -1.30 -4.46
N GLY A 50 7.61 -0.56 -5.26
CA GLY A 50 6.40 0.13 -4.83
C GLY A 50 5.34 -0.84 -4.30
N LEU A 51 5.08 -1.94 -5.01
CA LEU A 51 4.11 -2.96 -4.60
C LEU A 51 4.57 -3.69 -3.33
N LEU A 52 5.84 -4.12 -3.27
CA LEU A 52 6.41 -4.76 -2.08
C LEU A 52 6.41 -3.83 -0.87
N GLY A 53 6.85 -2.59 -1.04
CA GLY A 53 6.83 -1.56 0.01
C GLY A 53 5.41 -1.22 0.45
N GLY A 54 4.47 -1.16 -0.48
CA GLY A 54 3.05 -0.96 -0.22
C GLY A 54 2.44 -2.07 0.63
N MET A 55 2.70 -3.34 0.30
CA MET A 55 2.27 -4.49 1.10
C MET A 55 2.86 -4.46 2.51
N LEU A 56 4.17 -4.22 2.63
CA LEU A 56 4.85 -4.11 3.93
C LEU A 56 4.25 -2.98 4.77
N THR A 57 3.97 -1.84 4.16
CA THR A 57 3.35 -0.68 4.84
C THR A 57 1.93 -1.02 5.30
N GLY A 58 1.11 -1.64 4.45
CA GLY A 58 -0.23 -2.08 4.82
C GLY A 58 -0.23 -3.07 5.99
N MET A 59 0.72 -4.02 5.99
CA MET A 59 0.92 -4.97 7.08
C MET A 59 1.38 -4.28 8.37
N LEU A 60 2.33 -3.35 8.28
CA LEU A 60 2.81 -2.55 9.42
C LEU A 60 1.68 -1.73 10.04
N VAL A 61 0.87 -1.07 9.22
CA VAL A 61 -0.29 -0.29 9.70
C VAL A 61 -1.30 -1.19 10.42
N TYR A 62 -1.57 -2.38 9.90
CA TYR A 62 -2.43 -3.34 10.57
C TYR A 62 -1.87 -3.78 11.93
N LEU A 63 -0.58 -4.16 12.00
CA LEU A 63 0.06 -4.58 13.25
C LEU A 63 0.07 -3.46 14.30
N LEU A 64 0.37 -2.22 13.89
CA LEU A 64 0.36 -1.07 14.78
C LEU A 64 -1.03 -0.71 15.28
N LYS A 65 -2.06 -0.88 14.44
CA LYS A 65 -3.45 -0.63 14.83
C LYS A 65 -4.00 -1.75 15.73
N GLY A 66 -3.61 -2.99 15.48
CA GLY A 66 -3.92 -4.13 16.35
C GLY A 66 -3.24 -4.06 17.73
N LYS A 67 -2.09 -3.38 17.82
CA LYS A 67 -1.36 -3.16 19.09
C LYS A 67 -1.91 -1.99 19.93
N LYS A 68 -2.78 -1.15 19.34
CA LYS A 68 -3.48 -0.04 20.03
C LYS A 68 -4.88 -0.42 20.54
N GLY A 69 -5.27 -1.70 20.41
CA GLY A 69 -6.52 -2.24 20.94
C GLY A 69 -6.31 -2.94 22.27
#